data_AF-A0AAD6FF79-F1
#
_entry.id   AF-A0AAD6FF79-F1
#
_cell.length_a   1.000
_cell.length_b   1.000
_cell.length_c   1.000
_cell.angle_alpha   90.00
_cell.angle_beta   90.00
_cell.angle_gamma   90.00
#
_symmetry.space_group_name_H-M   'P 1'
#
loop_
_entity.id
_entity.type
_entity.pdbx_description
1 polymer ?
#
loop_
_entity_poly.entity_id
_entity_poly.type
_entity_poly.pdbx_seq_one_letter_code
_entity_poly.pdbx_strand_id
1 'polypeptide(L)'
;MSSLLKVDRELKSKVETFRTQISSEAEHLVACFFPKKLLELDQFLREPILNVTDLKEIHSEIKFRVPEPILFTNSHDGMDTNTRKRKLDDGLADESWQGGTKTAVMPEGIIKCNTKLVDLIERVKPEIRTLIEKCNT
;
A
#
# COMPACT_ATOMS: atom_id res chain seq x y z
N MET A 1 -27.52 -21.86 -43.51
CA MET A 1 -27.89 -22.56 -42.26
C MET A 1 -27.81 -21.57 -41.11
N SER A 2 -28.92 -20.91 -40.80
CA SER A 2 -29.03 -20.02 -39.63
C SER A 2 -30.21 -20.54 -38.83
N SER A 3 -29.94 -21.49 -37.94
CA SER A 3 -30.90 -21.89 -36.91
C SER A 3 -31.14 -20.69 -36.02
N LEU A 4 -32.17 -19.90 -36.35
CA LEU A 4 -32.65 -18.80 -35.55
C LEU A 4 -33.15 -19.41 -34.23
N LEU A 5 -32.32 -19.33 -33.18
CA LEU A 5 -32.74 -19.67 -31.83
C LEU A 5 -33.99 -18.85 -31.53
N LYS A 6 -35.12 -19.52 -31.31
CA LYS A 6 -36.36 -18.86 -30.90
C LYS A 6 -36.15 -18.32 -29.48
N VAL A 7 -35.86 -17.03 -29.41
CA VAL A 7 -35.74 -16.31 -28.14
C VAL A 7 -37.14 -16.12 -27.58
N ASP A 8 -37.33 -16.49 -26.32
CA ASP A 8 -38.58 -16.26 -25.60
C ASP A 8 -38.94 -14.77 -25.58
N ARG A 9 -40.23 -14.44 -25.70
CA ARG A 9 -40.69 -13.04 -25.80
C ARG A 9 -40.36 -12.25 -24.54
N GLU A 10 -40.42 -12.89 -23.36
CA GLU A 10 -40.07 -12.26 -22.10
C GLU A 10 -38.57 -11.96 -22.04
N LEU A 11 -37.73 -12.91 -22.48
CA LEU A 11 -36.29 -12.73 -22.53
C LEU A 11 -35.88 -11.59 -23.48
N LYS A 12 -36.52 -11.52 -24.65
CA LYS A 12 -36.30 -10.43 -25.60
C LYS A 12 -36.65 -9.06 -25.00
N SER A 13 -37.76 -8.99 -24.25
CA SER A 13 -38.17 -7.77 -23.55
C SER A 13 -37.13 -7.33 -22.51
N LYS A 14 -36.62 -8.26 -21.69
CA LYS A 14 -35.58 -7.97 -20.68
C LYS A 14 -34.29 -7.44 -21.32
N VAL A 15 -33.86 -8.02 -22.44
CA VAL A 15 -32.66 -7.57 -23.17
C VAL A 15 -32.85 -6.17 -23.77
N GLU A 16 -34.02 -5.87 -24.34
CA GLU A 16 -34.31 -4.52 -24.89
C GLU A 16 -34.37 -3.45 -23.79
N THR A 17 -34.95 -3.76 -22.62
CA THR A 17 -34.91 -2.88 -21.46
C THR A 17 -33.48 -2.61 -21.02
N PHE A 18 -32.64 -3.65 -20.91
CA PHE A 18 -31.23 -3.50 -20.56
C PHE A 18 -30.48 -2.66 -21.61
N ARG A 19 -30.69 -2.89 -22.90
CA ARG A 19 -30.07 -2.10 -23.98
C ARG A 19 -30.43 -0.62 -23.87
N THR A 20 -31.70 -0.33 -23.62
CA THR A 20 -32.20 1.04 -23.49
C THR A 20 -31.59 1.72 -22.26
N GLN A 21 -31.49 0.99 -21.15
CA GLN A 21 -30.87 1.49 -19.93
C GLN A 21 -29.39 1.81 -20.13
N ILE A 22 -28.60 0.91 -20.73
CA ILE A 22 -27.18 1.14 -21.01
C ILE A 22 -26.99 2.32 -21.97
N SER A 23 -27.81 2.40 -23.03
CA SER A 23 -27.73 3.51 -23.99
C SER A 23 -28.02 4.86 -23.31
N SER A 24 -29.07 4.91 -22.48
CA SER A 24 -29.41 6.11 -21.71
C SER A 24 -28.32 6.49 -20.71
N GLU A 25 -27.68 5.50 -20.06
CA GLU A 25 -26.60 5.77 -19.11
C GLU A 25 -25.36 6.30 -19.83
N ALA A 26 -25.02 5.74 -21.00
CA ALA A 26 -23.92 6.23 -21.84
C ALA A 26 -24.14 7.66 -22.34
N GLU A 27 -25.36 7.99 -22.77
CA GLU A 27 -25.71 9.36 -23.17
C GLU A 27 -25.55 10.34 -22.00
N HIS A 28 -26.07 9.99 -20.82
CA HIS A 28 -25.88 10.80 -19.61
C HIS A 28 -24.41 10.91 -19.21
N LEU A 29 -23.63 9.84 -19.38
CA LEU A 29 -22.22 9.80 -19.06
C LEU A 29 -21.44 10.85 -19.88
N VAL A 30 -21.67 10.87 -21.19
CA VAL A 30 -20.99 11.79 -22.10
C VAL A 30 -21.51 13.22 -21.95
N ALA A 31 -22.83 13.41 -21.87
CA ALA A 31 -23.43 14.74 -21.87
C ALA A 31 -23.29 15.48 -20.53
N CYS A 32 -23.33 14.74 -19.41
CA CYS A 32 -23.39 15.34 -18.08
C CYS A 32 -22.19 14.96 -17.21
N PHE A 33 -21.85 13.67 -17.13
CA PHE A 33 -20.89 13.20 -16.14
C PHE A 33 -19.45 13.59 -16.48
N PHE A 34 -18.99 13.35 -17.72
CA PHE A 34 -17.62 13.70 -18.12
C PHE A 34 -17.32 15.20 -18.01
N PRO A 35 -18.18 16.11 -18.51
CA PRO A 35 -17.92 17.55 -18.36
C PRO A 35 -17.85 17.99 -16.90
N LYS A 36 -18.75 17.47 -16.04
CA LYS A 36 -18.74 17.78 -14.61
C LYS A 36 -17.48 17.25 -13.93
N LYS A 37 -17.13 15.98 -14.18
CA LYS A 37 -15.95 15.36 -13.59
C LYS A 37 -14.64 16.00 -14.05
N LEU A 38 -14.56 16.44 -15.30
CA LEU A 38 -13.42 17.20 -15.79
C LEU A 38 -13.20 18.48 -14.96
N LEU A 39 -14.27 19.23 -14.72
CA LEU A 39 -14.19 20.46 -13.92
C LEU A 39 -13.86 20.18 -12.45
N GLU A 40 -14.46 19.15 -11.85
CA GLU A 40 -14.14 18.72 -10.48
C GLU A 40 -12.67 18.35 -10.33
N LEU A 41 -12.13 17.56 -11.27
CA LEU A 41 -10.72 17.15 -11.26
C LEU A 41 -9.77 18.31 -11.54
N ASP A 42 -10.12 19.25 -12.44
CA ASP A 42 -9.32 20.46 -12.66
C ASP A 42 -9.24 21.32 -11.39
N GLN A 43 -10.35 21.48 -10.66
CA GLN A 43 -10.36 22.18 -9.38
C GLN A 43 -9.53 21.43 -8.33
N PHE A 44 -9.67 20.11 -8.26
CA PHE A 44 -8.92 19.26 -7.33
C PHE A 44 -7.41 19.37 -7.57
N LEU A 45 -6.96 19.33 -8.84
CA LEU A 45 -5.54 19.49 -9.20
C LEU A 45 -4.96 20.86 -8.82
N ARG A 46 -5.78 21.90 -8.65
CA ARG A 46 -5.33 23.22 -8.19
C ARG A 46 -5.22 23.33 -6.68
N GLU A 47 -5.67 22.34 -5.92
CA GLU A 47 -5.58 22.39 -4.46
C GLU A 47 -4.12 22.34 -3.98
N PRO A 48 -3.78 23.06 -2.89
CA PRO A 48 -2.41 23.11 -2.38
C PRO A 48 -1.91 21.76 -1.86
N ILE A 49 -2.80 20.84 -1.50
CA ILE A 49 -2.45 19.48 -1.07
C ILE A 49 -1.77 18.65 -2.17
N LEU A 50 -2.06 18.97 -3.44
CA LEU A 50 -1.45 18.35 -4.61
C LEU A 50 -0.26 19.16 -5.17
N ASN A 51 -0.21 20.46 -4.87
CA ASN A 51 0.80 21.40 -5.38
C ASN A 51 1.87 21.73 -4.33
N VAL A 52 2.58 20.71 -3.84
CA VAL A 52 3.66 20.89 -2.87
C VAL A 52 4.94 21.33 -3.59
N THR A 53 5.45 22.52 -3.26
CA THR A 53 6.68 23.07 -3.85
C THR A 53 7.95 22.48 -3.24
N ASP A 54 7.94 22.17 -1.95
CA ASP A 54 9.07 21.52 -1.26
C ASP A 54 8.64 20.19 -0.64
N LEU A 55 9.24 19.10 -1.14
CA LEU A 55 8.94 17.73 -0.68
C LEU A 55 9.34 17.50 0.79
N LYS A 56 10.13 18.38 1.40
CA LYS A 56 10.40 18.33 2.84
C LYS A 56 9.14 18.58 3.67
N GLU A 57 8.13 19.28 3.13
CA GLU A 57 6.88 19.56 3.85
C GLU A 57 6.03 18.30 4.04
N ILE A 58 6.11 17.34 3.14
CA ILE A 58 5.41 16.06 3.25
C ILE A 58 6.23 15.02 4.03
N HIS A 59 7.44 15.34 4.48
CA HIS A 59 8.24 14.42 5.27
C HIS A 59 7.57 14.17 6.63
N SER A 60 7.27 12.91 6.93
CA SER A 60 6.84 12.48 8.25
C SER A 60 8.05 11.93 9.00
N GLU A 61 8.41 12.57 10.12
CA GLU A 61 9.57 12.18 10.90
C GLU A 61 9.40 10.78 11.49
N ILE A 62 10.34 9.89 11.16
CA ILE A 62 10.45 8.56 11.74
C ILE A 62 11.50 8.63 12.84
N LYS A 63 11.04 8.60 14.10
CA LYS A 63 11.93 8.53 15.26
C LYS A 63 12.42 7.10 15.42
N PHE A 64 13.66 6.86 15.00
CA PHE A 64 14.34 5.57 15.19
C PHE A 64 15.74 5.81 15.72
N ARG A 65 16.09 5.19 16.85
CA ARG A 65 17.49 5.13 17.29
C ARG A 65 18.29 4.22 16.37
N VAL A 66 19.23 4.81 15.66
CA VAL A 66 20.22 4.06 14.87
C VAL A 66 21.06 3.24 15.87
N PRO A 67 21.09 1.89 15.77
CA PRO A 67 21.93 1.06 16.63
C PRO A 67 23.40 1.41 16.48
N GLU A 68 24.15 1.34 17.58
CA GLU A 68 25.59 1.54 17.54
C GLU A 68 26.27 0.50 16.62
N PRO A 69 27.28 0.91 15.83
CA PRO A 69 27.99 -0.01 14.96
C PRO A 69 28.66 -1.09 15.80
N ILE A 70 28.43 -2.36 15.44
CA ILE A 70 29.10 -3.49 16.08
C ILE A 70 30.58 -3.38 15.72
N LEU A 71 31.40 -3.03 16.71
CA LEU A 71 32.84 -3.12 16.59
C LEU A 71 33.22 -4.60 16.57
N PHE A 72 33.36 -5.17 15.38
CA PHE A 72 34.11 -6.41 15.23
C PHE A 72 35.57 -6.05 15.49
N THR A 73 36.04 -6.29 16.71
CA THR A 73 37.46 -6.48 16.94
C THR A 73 37.83 -7.72 16.13
N ASN A 74 38.29 -7.52 14.89
CA ASN A 74 39.03 -8.52 14.14
C ASN A 74 40.33 -8.75 14.92
N SER A 75 40.25 -9.48 16.03
CA SER A 75 41.39 -10.13 16.65
C SER A 75 41.75 -11.33 15.80
N HIS A 76 42.13 -11.06 14.55
CA HIS A 76 42.97 -11.93 13.74
C HIS A 76 44.41 -11.41 13.88
N ASP A 77 44.87 -11.29 15.14
CA ASP A 77 46.29 -11.29 15.42
C ASP A 77 46.54 -12.49 16.33
N GLY A 78 47.32 -13.42 15.81
CA GLY A 78 47.46 -14.75 16.35
C GLY A 78 48.21 -14.76 17.68
N MET A 79 47.66 -15.45 18.66
CA MET A 79 48.48 -16.26 19.56
C MET A 79 47.61 -17.30 20.27
N ASP A 80 48.08 -18.52 20.18
CA ASP A 80 47.75 -19.76 20.87
C ASP A 80 47.04 -19.67 22.23
N THR A 81 46.09 -20.57 22.49
CA THR A 81 46.36 -21.69 23.41
C THR A 81 45.19 -22.69 23.52
N ASN A 82 45.48 -23.89 23.02
CA ASN A 82 45.35 -25.15 23.73
C ASN A 82 43.96 -25.79 24.01
N THR A 83 43.80 -26.92 23.31
CA THR A 83 43.04 -28.15 23.60
C THR A 83 42.48 -28.36 25.03
N ARG A 84 41.19 -28.74 25.11
CA ARG A 84 40.70 -29.98 25.77
C ARG A 84 39.18 -30.15 25.63
N LYS A 85 38.78 -31.25 25.00
CA LYS A 85 37.41 -31.80 25.06
C LYS A 85 37.12 -32.29 26.48
N ARG A 86 35.88 -32.07 27.01
CA ARG A 86 34.93 -33.11 27.45
C ARG A 86 33.94 -32.66 28.55
N LYS A 87 32.68 -33.08 28.32
CA LYS A 87 31.55 -33.39 29.24
C LYS A 87 30.49 -32.32 29.54
N LEU A 88 29.28 -32.69 29.11
CA LEU A 88 27.95 -32.31 29.59
C LEU A 88 27.80 -32.72 31.06
N ASP A 89 27.42 -31.77 31.91
CA ASP A 89 26.66 -31.98 33.14
C ASP A 89 25.94 -30.67 33.54
N ASP A 90 24.80 -30.86 34.19
CA ASP A 90 23.73 -29.93 34.52
C ASP A 90 24.08 -28.95 35.66
N GLY A 91 23.43 -27.78 35.66
CA GLY A 91 23.27 -26.94 36.86
C GLY A 91 24.14 -25.68 37.00
N LEU A 92 23.41 -24.57 37.20
CA LEU A 92 23.79 -23.26 37.77
C LEU A 92 24.40 -22.18 36.83
N ALA A 93 23.52 -21.24 36.49
CA ALA A 93 23.73 -19.79 36.45
C ALA A 93 25.18 -19.29 36.29
N ASP A 94 25.51 -18.83 35.08
CA ASP A 94 26.53 -17.80 34.92
C ASP A 94 26.14 -16.82 33.80
N GLU A 95 26.17 -15.56 34.17
CA GLU A 95 25.78 -14.37 33.41
C GLU A 95 26.76 -14.04 32.28
N SER A 96 26.87 -14.89 31.24
CA SER A 96 27.65 -14.49 30.06
C SER A 96 27.29 -15.27 28.81
N TRP A 97 26.08 -15.01 28.28
CA TRP A 97 25.72 -15.38 26.90
C TRP A 97 25.20 -14.15 26.13
N GLN A 98 25.93 -13.02 26.24
CA GLN A 98 25.82 -11.89 25.31
C GLN A 98 26.51 -12.23 23.97
N GLY A 99 26.10 -13.33 23.35
CA GLY A 99 26.64 -13.85 22.09
C GLY A 99 25.55 -14.30 21.13
N GLY A 100 24.33 -13.82 21.31
CA GLY A 100 23.24 -14.00 20.36
C GLY A 100 22.78 -12.63 19.89
N THR A 101 22.83 -12.39 18.57
CA THR A 101 22.04 -11.34 17.94
C THR A 101 20.60 -11.55 18.41
N LYS A 102 20.17 -10.74 19.38
CA LYS A 102 18.77 -10.63 19.78
C LYS A 102 18.09 -9.84 18.67
N THR A 103 17.98 -10.48 17.52
CA THR A 103 17.09 -10.09 16.45
C THR A 103 15.71 -10.00 17.08
N ALA A 104 15.04 -8.86 16.87
CA ALA A 104 13.71 -8.53 17.40
C ALA A 104 13.67 -7.89 18.80
N VAL A 105 14.14 -6.64 18.90
CA VAL A 105 13.40 -5.61 19.66
C VAL A 105 13.45 -4.33 18.84
N MET A 106 12.33 -3.94 18.21
CA MET A 106 12.10 -2.54 17.87
C MET A 106 11.88 -1.81 19.20
N PRO A 107 12.83 -0.98 19.68
CA PRO A 107 12.73 -0.44 21.05
C PRO A 107 11.70 0.69 21.17
N GLU A 108 11.22 1.26 20.06
CA GLU A 108 10.49 2.53 20.06
C GLU A 108 9.20 2.45 19.23
N GLY A 109 8.15 1.90 19.85
CA GLY A 109 6.75 2.22 19.51
C GLY A 109 6.26 1.94 18.09
N ILE A 110 5.00 2.32 17.84
CA ILE A 110 4.34 2.19 16.54
C ILE A 110 4.74 3.37 15.66
N ILE A 111 5.35 3.09 14.50
CA ILE A 111 5.62 4.11 13.47
C ILE A 111 4.28 4.52 12.84
N LYS A 112 3.95 5.81 12.92
CA LYS A 112 2.71 6.35 12.35
C LYS A 112 2.84 6.56 10.84
N CYS A 113 1.72 6.39 10.13
CA CYS A 113 1.62 6.72 8.72
C CYS A 113 1.70 8.23 8.48
N ASN A 114 2.11 8.61 7.28
CA ASN A 114 2.11 10.00 6.83
C ASN A 114 0.67 10.48 6.61
N THR A 115 0.15 11.30 7.52
CA THR A 115 -1.24 11.77 7.49
C THR A 115 -1.55 12.56 6.22
N LYS A 116 -0.63 13.40 5.75
CA LYS A 116 -0.82 14.19 4.53
C LYS A 116 -1.02 13.31 3.29
N LEU A 117 -0.29 12.21 3.20
CA LEU A 117 -0.44 11.24 2.12
C LEU A 117 -1.69 10.38 2.29
N VAL A 118 -2.05 10.02 3.52
CA VAL A 118 -3.28 9.28 3.81
C VAL A 118 -4.50 10.10 3.37
N ASP A 119 -4.58 11.36 3.76
CA ASP A 119 -5.67 12.28 3.38
C ASP A 119 -5.78 12.41 1.85
N LEU A 120 -4.65 12.49 1.16
CA LEU A 120 -4.63 12.55 -0.31
C LEU A 120 -5.12 11.24 -0.93
N ILE A 121 -4.66 10.09 -0.43
CA ILE A 121 -5.06 8.77 -0.91
C ILE A 121 -6.57 8.55 -0.74
N GLU A 122 -7.14 9.00 0.39
CA GLU A 122 -8.58 8.90 0.65
C GLU A 122 -9.42 9.70 -0.35
N ARG A 123 -8.88 10.79 -0.92
CA ARG A 123 -9.56 11.58 -1.96
C ARG A 123 -9.34 11.02 -3.36
N VAL A 124 -8.16 10.47 -3.66
CA VAL A 124 -7.85 9.92 -5.00
C VAL A 124 -8.50 8.56 -5.25
N LYS A 125 -8.55 7.68 -4.24
CA LYS A 125 -9.16 6.34 -4.36
C LYS A 125 -10.60 6.32 -4.90
N PRO A 126 -11.55 7.12 -4.37
CA PRO A 126 -12.91 7.10 -4.89
C PRO A 126 -13.00 7.57 -6.34
N GLU A 127 -12.21 8.57 -6.75
CA GLU A 127 -12.20 9.04 -8.14
C GLU A 127 -11.74 7.95 -9.11
N ILE A 128 -10.71 7.17 -8.76
CA ILE A 128 -10.26 6.00 -9.56
C ILE A 128 -11.38 4.97 -9.66
N ARG A 129 -12.03 4.65 -8.53
CA ARG A 129 -13.11 3.65 -8.50
C ARG A 129 -14.29 4.10 -9.36
N THR A 130 -14.72 5.35 -9.23
CA THR A 130 -15.81 5.91 -10.01
C THR A 130 -15.48 5.88 -11.51
N LEU A 131 -14.25 6.19 -11.90
CA LEU A 131 -13.83 6.11 -13.30
C LEU A 131 -13.94 4.67 -13.84
N ILE A 132 -13.47 3.67 -13.09
CA ILE A 132 -13.55 2.26 -13.48
C ILE A 132 -15.02 1.82 -13.63
N GLU A 133 -15.89 2.18 -12.69
CA GLU A 133 -17.31 1.81 -12.75
C GLU A 133 -18.01 2.44 -13.96
N LYS A 134 -17.71 3.72 -14.24
CA LYS A 134 -18.37 4.48 -15.30
C LYS A 134 -17.83 4.22 -16.70
N CYS A 135 -16.55 3.83 -16.85
CA CYS A 135 -16.00 3.43 -18.14
C CYS A 135 -16.41 2.01 -18.57
N ASN A 136 -16.87 1.18 -17.64
CA ASN A 136 -17.33 -0.19 -17.92
C ASN A 136 -18.86 -0.30 -18.10
N THR A 137 -19.57 0.82 -18.10
CA THR A 137 -21.00 0.91 -18.41
C THR A 137 -21.21 0.93 -19.92
#